data_AF-A0A933IBM7-F1
#
_entry.id   AF-A0A933IBM7-F1
#
_cell.length_a   1.000
_cell.length_b   1.000
_cell.length_c   1.000
_cell.angle_alpha   90.00
_cell.angle_beta   90.00
_cell.angle_gamma   90.00
#
_symmetry.space_group_name_H-M   'P 1'
#
loop_
_entity.id
_entity.type
_entity.pdbx_description
1 polymer ?
#
loop_
_entity_poly.entity_id
_entity_poly.type
_entity_poly.pdbx_seq_one_letter_code
_entity_poly.pdbx_strand_id
1 'polypeptide(L)'
;MSQFNLWNNETELQFFSDALKSFATPEQLFYRISDGYFAYIPKGHDAEGQTMQSRNALIGQFTEKWCRDLLSPIARQLGLFAINGVECEELGLTKQSRADLAFCTNESNDQDAGNIRIIFEIKMSVISNYSYNKRNKEVAFMGDYKTHKGNPALLRSDSMLKAIGKSINIRVSGLAKIEGERKIS
;
A
#
# COMPACT_ATOMS: atom_id res chain seq x y z
N MET A 1 7.58 -8.28 24.69
CA MET A 1 7.39 -7.94 23.27
C MET A 1 5.91 -7.66 23.08
N SER A 2 5.51 -6.49 22.59
CA SER A 2 4.11 -6.25 22.25
C SER A 2 3.70 -7.24 21.16
N GLN A 3 2.59 -7.95 21.37
CA GLN A 3 2.02 -8.84 20.37
C GLN A 3 1.46 -7.98 19.24
N PHE A 4 2.21 -7.86 18.14
CA PHE A 4 1.71 -7.23 16.92
C PHE A 4 0.85 -8.27 16.20
N ASN A 5 -0.45 -7.97 16.06
CA ASN A 5 -1.30 -8.73 15.17
C ASN A 5 -0.93 -8.37 13.72
N LEU A 6 -0.67 -9.39 12.91
CA LEU A 6 -0.49 -9.21 11.46
C LEU A 6 -1.83 -8.86 10.81
N TRP A 7 -1.78 -8.50 9.52
CA TRP A 7 -2.95 -8.13 8.74
C TRP A 7 -4.08 -9.16 8.87
N ASN A 8 -5.26 -8.71 9.30
CA ASN A 8 -6.43 -9.55 9.56
C ASN A 8 -7.73 -8.81 9.23
N ASN A 9 -8.87 -9.48 9.41
CA ASN A 9 -10.20 -8.90 9.15
C ASN A 9 -10.53 -7.68 10.02
N GLU A 10 -10.00 -7.62 11.24
CA GLU A 10 -10.18 -6.47 12.14
C GLU A 10 -9.47 -5.23 11.56
N THR A 11 -8.28 -5.42 10.99
CA THR A 11 -7.50 -4.38 10.32
C THR A 11 -8.24 -3.86 9.07
N GLU A 12 -8.85 -4.75 8.29
CA GLU A 12 -9.68 -4.38 7.13
C GLU A 12 -10.94 -3.62 7.56
N LEU A 13 -11.62 -4.05 8.62
CA LEU A 13 -12.77 -3.34 9.18
C LEU A 13 -12.38 -1.96 9.72
N GLN A 14 -11.23 -1.85 10.37
CA GLN A 14 -10.69 -0.58 10.85
C GLN A 14 -10.48 0.39 9.68
N PHE A 15 -9.90 -0.08 8.57
CA PHE A 15 -9.76 0.72 7.35
C PHE A 15 -11.11 1.28 6.88
N PHE A 16 -12.13 0.44 6.72
CA PHE A 16 -13.44 0.90 6.26
C PHE A 16 -14.09 1.87 7.25
N SER A 17 -14.03 1.58 8.54
CA SER A 17 -14.57 2.45 9.60
C SER A 17 -13.92 3.82 9.58
N ASP A 18 -12.59 3.89 9.52
CA ASP A 18 -11.85 5.16 9.56
C ASP A 18 -12.07 5.96 8.28
N ALA A 19 -12.03 5.31 7.12
CA ALA A 19 -12.27 5.96 5.84
C ALA A 19 -13.69 6.58 5.78
N LEU A 20 -14.71 5.83 6.19
CA LEU A 20 -16.12 6.29 6.23
C LEU A 20 -16.35 7.42 7.24
N LYS A 21 -15.61 7.45 8.36
CA LYS A 21 -15.73 8.51 9.37
C LYS A 21 -15.03 9.80 8.97
N SER A 22 -13.95 9.70 8.22
CA SER A 22 -13.04 10.83 8.02
C SER A 22 -13.17 11.49 6.65
N PHE A 23 -13.02 10.74 5.56
CA PHE A 23 -12.69 11.36 4.26
C PHE A 23 -13.28 10.67 3.03
N ALA A 24 -13.96 9.52 3.15
CA ALA A 24 -14.45 8.76 2.02
C ALA A 24 -15.95 8.53 2.07
N THR A 25 -16.61 8.68 0.92
CA THR A 25 -18.00 8.27 0.74
C THR A 25 -18.12 6.76 0.54
N PRO A 26 -19.27 6.15 0.84
CA PRO A 26 -19.50 4.74 0.55
C PRO A 26 -19.23 4.36 -0.92
N GLU A 27 -19.58 5.23 -1.86
CA GLU A 27 -19.33 5.05 -3.30
C GLU A 27 -17.83 5.01 -3.65
N GLN A 28 -16.97 5.62 -2.82
CA GLN A 28 -15.52 5.54 -3.00
C GLN A 28 -14.92 4.25 -2.45
N LEU A 29 -15.65 3.51 -1.60
CA LEU A 29 -15.15 2.34 -0.86
C LEU A 29 -15.83 1.02 -1.26
N PHE A 30 -17.02 1.08 -1.83
CA PHE A 30 -17.86 -0.07 -2.13
C PHE A 30 -18.47 0.04 -3.53
N TYR A 31 -18.59 -1.10 -4.22
CA TYR A 31 -19.42 -1.25 -5.41
C TYR A 31 -20.87 -1.16 -5.01
N ARG A 32 -21.67 -0.43 -5.80
CA ARG A 32 -23.12 -0.46 -5.66
C ARG A 32 -23.69 -1.51 -6.61
N ILE A 33 -24.31 -2.55 -6.05
CA ILE A 33 -24.91 -3.66 -6.81
C ILE A 33 -26.37 -3.74 -6.41
N SER A 34 -27.27 -3.46 -7.36
CA SER A 34 -28.71 -3.31 -7.10
C SER A 34 -28.98 -2.34 -5.93
N ASP A 35 -29.42 -2.86 -4.78
CA ASP A 35 -29.74 -2.08 -3.56
C ASP A 35 -28.68 -2.15 -2.46
N GLY A 36 -27.54 -2.80 -2.70
CA GLY A 36 -26.49 -3.03 -1.70
C GLY A 36 -25.13 -2.42 -2.04
N TYR A 37 -24.30 -2.25 -1.01
CA TYR A 37 -22.90 -1.83 -1.14
C TYR A 37 -21.97 -2.97 -0.74
N PHE A 38 -21.01 -3.30 -1.59
CA PHE A 38 -20.08 -4.41 -1.38
C PHE A 38 -18.63 -4.04 -1.67
N ALA A 39 -17.69 -4.52 -0.88
CA ALA A 39 -16.27 -4.28 -1.13
C ALA A 39 -15.88 -4.95 -2.45
N TYR A 40 -16.33 -6.17 -2.71
CA TYR A 40 -16.13 -6.82 -4.00
C TYR A 40 -17.43 -7.36 -4.54
N ILE A 41 -17.51 -7.40 -5.87
CA ILE A 41 -18.64 -8.01 -6.57
C ILE A 41 -18.66 -9.50 -6.24
N PRO A 42 -19.75 -10.01 -5.64
CA PRO A 42 -19.88 -11.45 -5.38
C PRO A 42 -19.82 -12.26 -6.68
N LYS A 43 -19.36 -13.51 -6.60
CA LYS A 43 -19.39 -14.41 -7.76
C LYS A 43 -20.85 -14.60 -8.21
N GLY A 44 -21.07 -14.66 -9.53
CA GLY A 44 -22.41 -14.76 -10.12
C GLY A 44 -23.14 -13.43 -10.32
N HIS A 45 -22.62 -12.30 -9.82
CA HIS A 45 -23.18 -10.96 -10.04
C HIS A 45 -22.29 -10.12 -10.96
N ASP A 46 -22.88 -9.19 -11.72
CA ASP A 46 -22.12 -8.28 -12.59
C ASP A 46 -21.97 -6.88 -12.01
N ALA A 47 -20.86 -6.24 -12.37
CA ALA A 47 -20.40 -4.96 -11.86
C ALA A 47 -21.19 -3.75 -12.41
N GLU A 48 -22.10 -3.97 -13.36
CA GLU A 48 -22.71 -2.92 -14.18
C GLU A 48 -21.68 -1.93 -14.77
N GLY A 49 -20.48 -2.42 -15.12
CA GLY A 49 -19.39 -1.60 -15.66
C GLY A 49 -18.63 -0.74 -14.64
N GLN A 50 -18.91 -0.86 -13.34
CA GLN A 50 -18.21 -0.09 -12.31
C GLN A 50 -16.76 -0.58 -12.12
N THR A 51 -15.82 0.36 -12.10
CA THR A 51 -14.43 0.13 -11.69
C THR A 51 -14.12 0.92 -10.42
N MET A 52 -13.69 0.25 -9.34
CA MET A 52 -13.39 0.94 -8.08
C MET A 52 -11.91 1.33 -7.97
N GLN A 53 -11.54 2.44 -8.60
CA GLN A 53 -10.18 2.98 -8.56
C GLN A 53 -9.89 3.80 -7.30
N SER A 54 -10.88 4.53 -6.78
CA SER A 54 -10.77 5.41 -5.61
C SER A 54 -10.35 4.66 -4.35
N ARG A 55 -11.01 3.54 -4.02
CA ARG A 55 -10.66 2.73 -2.85
C ARG A 55 -9.20 2.29 -2.85
N ASN A 56 -8.69 1.88 -4.02
CA ASN A 56 -7.33 1.37 -4.14
C ASN A 56 -6.31 2.40 -3.59
N ALA A 57 -6.40 3.66 -4.01
CA ALA A 57 -5.52 4.70 -3.47
C ALA A 57 -5.66 4.84 -1.94
N LEU A 58 -6.88 4.77 -1.40
CA LEU A 58 -7.15 4.92 0.03
C LEU A 58 -6.59 3.75 0.86
N ILE A 59 -6.83 2.50 0.43
CA ILE A 59 -6.27 1.34 1.13
C ILE A 59 -4.74 1.31 1.02
N GLY A 60 -4.17 1.76 -0.09
CA GLY A 60 -2.71 1.86 -0.25
C GLY A 60 -2.09 2.73 0.84
N GLN A 61 -2.58 3.95 1.02
CA GLN A 61 -2.11 4.86 2.07
C GLN A 61 -2.28 4.27 3.47
N PHE A 62 -3.40 3.62 3.73
CA PHE A 62 -3.65 2.95 5.00
C PHE A 62 -2.65 1.80 5.26
N THR A 63 -2.43 0.93 4.27
CA THR A 63 -1.50 -0.19 4.37
C THR A 63 -0.05 0.28 4.50
N GLU A 64 0.35 1.34 3.81
CA GLU A 64 1.69 1.94 3.94
C GLU A 64 1.96 2.43 5.36
N LYS A 65 0.99 3.14 5.95
CA LYS A 65 1.05 3.60 7.34
C LYS A 65 1.12 2.41 8.30
N TRP A 66 0.26 1.41 8.10
CA TRP A 66 0.24 0.19 8.92
C TRP A 66 1.59 -0.55 8.88
N CYS A 67 2.18 -0.69 7.69
CA CYS A 67 3.51 -1.30 7.53
C CYS A 67 4.60 -0.49 8.22
N ARG A 68 4.58 0.85 8.13
CA ARG A 68 5.52 1.68 8.88
C ARG A 68 5.38 1.43 10.38
N ASP A 69 4.18 1.42 10.91
CA ASP A 69 3.95 1.23 12.34
C ASP A 69 4.38 -0.18 12.79
N LEU A 70 4.15 -1.21 11.97
CA LEU A 70 4.64 -2.58 12.18
C LEU A 70 6.17 -2.67 12.19
N LEU A 71 6.84 -1.98 11.25
CA LEU A 71 8.28 -2.08 11.01
C LEU A 71 9.10 -1.09 11.84
N SER A 72 8.48 -0.05 12.39
CA SER A 72 9.14 0.97 13.22
C SER A 72 9.91 0.43 14.43
N PRO A 73 9.42 -0.59 15.18
CA PRO A 73 10.19 -1.21 16.25
C PRO A 73 11.47 -1.87 15.75
N ILE A 74 11.44 -2.48 14.56
CA ILE A 74 12.61 -3.13 13.93
C ILE A 74 13.62 -2.06 13.49
N ALA A 75 13.15 -1.00 12.82
CA ALA A 75 14.02 0.11 12.42
C ALA A 75 14.76 0.71 13.63
N ARG A 76 14.05 0.93 14.74
CA ARG A 76 14.63 1.44 15.98
C ARG A 76 15.70 0.53 16.57
N GLN A 77 15.50 -0.80 16.53
CA GLN A 77 16.51 -1.77 16.97
C GLN A 77 17.79 -1.70 16.12
N LEU A 78 17.68 -1.27 14.86
CA LEU A 78 18.81 -1.07 13.95
C LEU A 78 19.42 0.33 14.04
N GLY A 79 18.91 1.22 14.91
CA GLY A 79 19.32 2.63 14.97
C GLY A 79 18.87 3.45 13.75
N LEU A 80 17.75 3.07 13.13
CA LEU A 80 17.19 3.67 11.91
C LEU A 80 15.76 4.17 12.13
N PHE A 81 15.26 4.94 11.17
CA PHE A 81 13.90 5.47 11.11
C PHE A 81 13.11 4.81 9.99
N ALA A 82 11.84 4.45 10.25
CA ALA A 82 10.92 3.94 9.25
C ALA A 82 10.06 5.09 8.69
N ILE A 83 10.20 5.42 7.40
CA ILE A 83 9.63 6.62 6.79
C ILE A 83 8.82 6.26 5.54
N ASN A 84 7.55 6.65 5.50
CA ASN A 84 6.72 6.50 4.30
C ASN A 84 6.98 7.59 3.28
N GLY A 85 6.83 7.29 1.99
CA GLY A 85 6.85 8.28 0.92
C GLY A 85 8.19 8.97 0.73
N VAL A 86 9.29 8.20 0.79
CA VAL A 86 10.66 8.72 0.66
C VAL A 86 10.97 9.09 -0.80
N GLU A 87 11.50 10.29 -0.97
CA GLU A 87 12.03 10.85 -2.20
C GLU A 87 13.57 10.78 -2.18
N CYS A 88 14.16 10.41 -3.32
CA CYS A 88 15.61 10.38 -3.54
C CYS A 88 15.88 10.38 -5.05
N GLU A 89 16.15 11.56 -5.61
CA GLU A 89 16.38 11.73 -7.05
C GLU A 89 17.55 10.88 -7.55
N GLU A 90 18.62 10.71 -6.76
CA GLU A 90 19.77 9.86 -7.09
C GLU A 90 19.39 8.40 -7.36
N LEU A 91 18.37 7.89 -6.68
CA LEU A 91 17.88 6.52 -6.83
C LEU A 91 16.67 6.42 -7.78
N GLY A 92 16.28 7.53 -8.43
CA GLY A 92 15.09 7.60 -9.27
C GLY A 92 13.78 7.53 -8.48
N LEU A 93 13.81 7.79 -7.17
CA LEU A 93 12.63 7.87 -6.31
C LEU A 93 12.07 9.31 -6.34
N THR A 94 11.44 9.66 -7.45
CA THR A 94 10.92 11.02 -7.67
C THR A 94 9.60 11.26 -6.94
N LYS A 95 9.10 12.49 -6.94
CA LYS A 95 7.77 12.84 -6.42
C LYS A 95 6.64 11.98 -6.98
N GLN A 96 6.76 11.54 -8.23
CA GLN A 96 5.78 10.71 -8.93
C GLN A 96 5.97 9.21 -8.67
N SER A 97 7.11 8.79 -8.14
CA SER A 97 7.44 7.38 -7.88
C SER A 97 8.26 7.23 -6.60
N ARG A 98 7.72 7.74 -5.49
CA ARG A 98 8.32 7.63 -4.16
C ARG A 98 8.46 6.16 -3.75
N ALA A 99 9.34 5.91 -2.78
CA ALA A 99 9.31 4.66 -2.04
C ALA A 99 8.12 4.65 -1.08
N ASP A 100 7.40 3.53 -1.03
CA ASP A 100 6.23 3.37 -0.15
C ASP A 100 6.65 3.44 1.33
N LEU A 101 7.80 2.84 1.65
CA LEU A 101 8.46 2.91 2.94
C LEU A 101 9.98 2.69 2.78
N ALA A 102 10.79 3.36 3.58
CA ALA A 102 12.22 3.09 3.66
C ALA A 102 12.73 3.13 5.11
N PHE A 103 13.84 2.44 5.36
CA PHE A 103 14.63 2.62 6.56
C PHE A 103 15.78 3.58 6.27
N CYS A 104 15.83 4.67 7.03
CA CYS A 104 16.78 5.77 6.83
C CYS A 104 17.58 6.06 8.11
N THR A 105 18.74 6.68 7.95
CA THR A 105 19.59 7.14 9.07
C THR A 105 19.13 8.44 9.73
N ASN A 106 18.20 9.16 9.11
CA ASN A 106 17.57 10.38 9.62
C ASN A 106 16.06 10.36 9.29
N GLU A 107 15.28 11.29 9.85
CA GLU A 107 13.81 11.35 9.76
C GLU A 107 13.24 12.08 8.53
N SER A 108 14.09 12.55 7.60
CA SER A 108 13.62 13.30 6.43
C SER A 108 12.87 12.43 5.42
N ASN A 109 11.88 13.01 4.74
CA ASN A 109 11.27 12.38 3.57
C ASN A 109 12.09 12.59 2.29
N ASP A 110 12.87 13.68 2.22
CA ASP A 110 13.84 13.93 1.16
C ASP A 110 15.21 13.40 1.60
N GLN A 111 15.74 12.42 0.88
CA GLN A 111 16.90 11.64 1.31
C GLN A 111 17.98 11.61 0.24
N ASP A 112 19.22 11.75 0.69
CA ASP A 112 20.38 11.33 -0.09
C ASP A 112 20.47 9.79 -0.12
N ALA A 113 21.01 9.24 -1.21
CA ALA A 113 21.13 7.79 -1.38
C ALA A 113 21.91 7.11 -0.24
N GLY A 114 22.91 7.82 0.33
CA GLY A 114 23.74 7.32 1.44
C GLY A 114 23.00 7.15 2.77
N ASN A 115 21.83 7.77 2.94
CA ASN A 115 21.02 7.68 4.15
C ASN A 115 19.99 6.54 4.10
N ILE A 116 19.66 6.06 2.91
CA ILE A 116 18.69 4.97 2.71
C ILE A 116 19.42 3.63 2.91
N ARG A 117 18.88 2.79 3.80
CA ARG A 117 19.42 1.46 4.11
C ARG A 117 18.59 0.34 3.50
N ILE A 118 17.27 0.49 3.50
CA ILE A 118 16.34 -0.50 2.97
C ILE A 118 15.15 0.24 2.35
N ILE A 119 14.68 -0.22 1.20
CA ILE A 119 13.45 0.26 0.56
C ILE A 119 12.44 -0.88 0.57
N PHE A 120 11.21 -0.58 0.96
CA PHE A 120 10.07 -1.49 0.95
C PHE A 120 9.06 -1.00 -0.09
N GLU A 121 8.74 -1.88 -1.03
CA GLU A 121 7.58 -1.71 -1.90
C GLU A 121 6.41 -2.46 -1.27
N ILE A 122 5.30 -1.75 -1.05
CA ILE A 122 4.12 -2.24 -0.37
C ILE A 122 2.99 -2.38 -1.40
N LYS A 123 2.23 -3.47 -1.30
CA LYS A 123 1.04 -3.69 -2.14
C LYS A 123 -0.18 -3.81 -1.26
N MET A 124 -1.26 -3.24 -1.78
CA MET A 124 -2.54 -3.09 -1.09
C MET A 124 -3.22 -4.44 -0.83
N SER A 125 -3.98 -4.53 0.25
CA SER A 125 -4.88 -5.66 0.45
C SER A 125 -6.16 -5.24 1.18
N VAL A 126 -7.30 -5.31 0.50
CA VAL A 126 -8.52 -5.83 1.13
C VAL A 126 -8.70 -7.20 0.50
N ILE A 127 -8.63 -8.26 1.30
CA ILE A 127 -8.70 -9.66 0.83
C ILE A 127 -10.13 -10.17 0.97
N SER A 128 -10.85 -9.70 1.98
CA SER A 128 -12.18 -10.17 2.28
C SER A 128 -13.25 -9.35 1.56
N ASN A 129 -14.42 -9.95 1.40
CA ASN A 129 -15.61 -9.22 1.02
C ASN A 129 -16.33 -8.67 2.25
N TYR A 130 -16.86 -7.46 2.10
CA TYR A 130 -17.65 -6.79 3.12
C TYR A 130 -18.90 -6.20 2.47
N SER A 131 -20.00 -6.17 3.20
CA SER A 131 -21.17 -5.38 2.84
C SER A 131 -21.22 -4.13 3.70
N TYR A 132 -21.78 -3.05 3.14
CA TYR A 132 -22.03 -1.82 3.88
C TYR A 132 -23.51 -1.46 3.86
N ASN A 133 -24.08 -1.24 5.05
CA ASN A 133 -25.45 -0.80 5.19
C ASN A 133 -25.49 0.69 5.53
N LYS A 134 -25.99 1.49 4.58
CA LYS A 134 -26.10 2.95 4.72
C LYS A 134 -27.01 3.40 5.86
N ARG A 135 -28.03 2.62 6.23
CA ARG A 135 -29.03 3.01 7.23
C ARG A 135 -28.43 3.01 8.64
N ASN A 136 -27.70 1.96 8.98
CA ASN A 136 -27.05 1.81 10.29
C ASN A 136 -25.54 2.14 10.27
N LYS A 137 -24.99 2.48 9.09
CA LYS A 137 -23.56 2.77 8.85
C LYS A 137 -22.62 1.63 9.27
N GLU A 138 -23.08 0.39 9.13
CA GLU A 138 -22.34 -0.80 9.54
C GLU A 138 -21.64 -1.46 8.35
N VAL A 139 -20.41 -1.94 8.59
CA VAL A 139 -19.64 -2.77 7.67
C VAL A 139 -19.63 -4.19 8.21
N ALA A 140 -20.17 -5.15 7.45
CA ALA A 140 -20.29 -6.54 7.86
C ALA A 140 -19.44 -7.45 6.96
N PHE A 141 -18.71 -8.39 7.55
CA PHE A 141 -17.96 -9.40 6.82
C PHE A 141 -18.91 -10.32 6.04
N MET A 142 -18.58 -10.60 4.78
CA MET A 142 -19.38 -11.44 3.89
C MET A 142 -18.68 -12.73 3.50
N GLY A 143 -17.34 -12.74 3.43
CA GLY A 143 -16.58 -13.90 2.99
C GLY A 143 -15.14 -13.56 2.61
N ASP A 144 -14.35 -14.58 2.29
CA ASP A 144 -12.96 -14.40 1.85
C ASP A 144 -12.86 -14.17 0.32
N TYR A 145 -11.64 -14.10 -0.20
CA TYR A 145 -11.35 -13.91 -1.62
C TYR A 145 -11.94 -14.99 -2.54
N LYS A 146 -12.37 -16.16 -2.02
CA LYS A 146 -13.02 -17.20 -2.81
C LYS A 146 -14.48 -16.86 -3.11
N THR A 147 -15.08 -15.91 -2.40
CA THR A 147 -16.50 -15.56 -2.51
C THR A 147 -16.79 -14.44 -3.52
N HIS A 148 -15.75 -13.75 -4.00
CA HIS A 148 -15.89 -12.56 -4.85
C HIS A 148 -15.05 -12.62 -6.12
N LYS A 149 -15.32 -11.70 -7.07
CA LYS A 149 -14.60 -11.58 -8.35
C LYS A 149 -13.29 -10.79 -8.27
N GLY A 150 -12.99 -10.13 -7.15
CA GLY A 150 -11.72 -9.43 -6.94
C GLY A 150 -10.51 -10.36 -6.89
N ASN A 151 -9.39 -9.95 -7.49
CA ASN A 151 -8.12 -10.69 -7.41
C ASN A 151 -7.18 -10.02 -6.40
N PRO A 152 -6.73 -10.74 -5.35
CA PRO A 152 -5.73 -10.22 -4.41
C PRO A 152 -4.48 -9.70 -5.12
N ALA A 153 -3.88 -8.63 -4.60
CA ALA A 153 -2.75 -7.96 -5.25
C ALA A 153 -1.51 -8.85 -5.40
N LEU A 154 -1.32 -9.82 -4.51
CA LEU A 154 -0.24 -10.81 -4.54
C LEU A 154 -0.32 -11.73 -5.77
N LEU A 155 -1.54 -11.99 -6.27
CA LEU A 155 -1.76 -12.87 -7.42
C LEU A 155 -1.63 -12.14 -8.75
N ARG A 156 -1.28 -10.85 -8.74
CA ARG A 156 -1.08 -10.07 -9.97
C ARG A 156 0.40 -9.96 -10.29
N SER A 157 0.77 -10.44 -11.48
CA SER A 157 2.14 -10.41 -12.00
C SER A 157 2.69 -8.99 -12.17
N ASP A 158 1.83 -8.00 -12.44
CA ASP A 158 2.23 -6.60 -12.57
C ASP A 158 2.85 -6.02 -11.29
N SER A 159 2.36 -6.46 -10.12
CA SER A 159 2.93 -6.07 -8.82
C SER A 159 4.39 -6.47 -8.70
N MET A 160 4.72 -7.70 -9.10
CA MET A 160 6.08 -8.24 -9.05
C MET A 160 6.99 -7.57 -10.09
N LEU A 161 6.49 -7.37 -11.31
CA LEU A 161 7.23 -6.69 -12.37
C LEU A 161 7.58 -5.25 -11.99
N LYS A 162 6.67 -4.53 -11.33
CA LYS A 162 6.94 -3.17 -10.81
C LYS A 162 8.05 -3.16 -9.76
N ALA A 163 8.02 -4.10 -8.81
CA ALA A 163 9.07 -4.21 -7.79
C ALA A 163 10.43 -4.52 -8.41
N ILE A 164 10.49 -5.43 -9.38
CA ILE A 164 11.72 -5.75 -10.13
C ILE A 164 12.20 -4.52 -10.90
N GLY A 165 11.31 -3.81 -11.60
CA GLY A 165 11.64 -2.60 -12.36
C GLY A 165 12.26 -1.50 -11.49
N LYS A 166 11.66 -1.20 -10.32
CA LYS A 166 12.24 -0.26 -9.36
C LYS A 166 13.63 -0.70 -8.89
N SER A 167 13.79 -1.99 -8.59
CA SER A 167 15.09 -2.54 -8.16
C SER A 167 16.17 -2.39 -9.23
N ILE A 168 15.83 -2.59 -10.51
CA ILE A 168 16.76 -2.42 -11.63
C ILE A 168 17.15 -0.94 -11.77
N ASN A 169 16.19 -0.01 -11.72
CA ASN A 169 16.48 1.42 -11.83
C ASN A 169 17.45 1.89 -10.74
N ILE A 170 17.22 1.50 -9.48
CA ILE A 170 18.12 1.78 -8.36
C ILE A 170 19.54 1.29 -8.64
N ARG A 171 19.68 0.06 -9.16
CA ARG A 171 20.98 -0.54 -9.48
C ARG A 171 21.70 0.19 -10.61
N VAL A 172 20.99 0.54 -11.68
CA VAL A 172 21.56 1.23 -12.84
C VAL A 172 22.02 2.64 -12.46
N SER A 173 21.22 3.38 -11.69
CA SER A 173 21.62 4.70 -11.19
C SER A 173 22.88 4.65 -10.34
N GLY A 174 23.03 3.63 -9.49
CA GLY A 174 24.25 3.41 -8.72
C GLY A 174 25.50 3.17 -9.59
N LEU A 175 25.37 2.41 -10.68
CA LEU A 175 26.49 2.14 -11.60
C LEU A 175 26.91 3.39 -12.39
N ALA A 176 25.95 4.19 -12.87
CA ALA A 176 26.23 5.43 -13.59
C ALA A 176 27.02 6.44 -12.75
N LYS A 177 26.73 6.52 -11.44
CA LYS A 177 27.47 7.37 -10.50
C LYS A 177 28.94 6.95 -10.38
N ILE A 178 29.20 5.64 -10.25
CA ILE A 178 30.56 5.08 -10.15
C ILE A 178 31.36 5.38 -11.43
N GLU A 179 30.74 5.27 -12.61
CA GLU A 179 31.40 5.61 -13.88
C GLU A 179 31.64 7.11 -14.05
N GLY A 180 30.73 7.96 -13.56
CA GLY A 180 30.90 9.41 -13.54
C GLY A 180 32.07 9.85 -12.66
N GLU A 181 32.16 9.32 -11.44
CA GLU A 181 33.26 9.64 -10.50
C GLU A 181 34.63 9.18 -11.04
N ARG A 182 34.70 8.03 -11.72
CA ARG A 182 35.94 7.53 -12.37
C ARG A 182 36.43 8.34 -13.56
N LYS A 183 35.58 9.17 -14.18
CA LYS A 183 35.98 10.06 -15.29
C LYS A 183 36.51 11.42 -14.82
N ILE A 184 36.32 11.74 -13.54
CA ILE A 184 36.67 13.04 -12.95
C ILE A 184 37.94 12.92 -12.07
N SER A 185 38.39 11.70 -11.76
CA SER A 185 39.68 11.37 -11.12
C SER A 185 40.79 11.11 -12.14
#